data_AF-A0A8T9QCZ0-F1
#
_entry.id   AF-A0A8T9QCZ0-F1
#
_cell.length_a   1.000
_cell.length_b   1.000
_cell.length_c   1.000
_cell.angle_alpha   90.00
_cell.angle_beta   90.00
_cell.angle_gamma   90.00
#
_symmetry.space_group_name_H-M   'P 1'
#
loop_
_entity.id
_entity.type
_entity.pdbx_description
1 polymer ?
#
loop_
_entity_poly.entity_id
_entity_poly.type
_entity_poly.pdbx_seq_one_letter_code
_entity_poly.pdbx_strand_id
1 'polypeptide(L)'
;MAGTYAFYRLAARRFRSWPLGLLGAVLLWTSPRLFAEAFYNYKDLVFLAFFTLGIYTLTRLLLRPSWRWALAHALATGAAVDVRTMGVLLLGFTFFFAGLELWHRPAVRRPLLLALLLYLPAAAAVVVAGWPYLWEQPVTHFLAAFQSFSRYRSDMLVQYWGQQISVRSLPWHYVPVWLLITTPVAYSLLFGAGVISLAAAVSRGRGMAAHPLRPPGPAVRRLVFCSIGGCCAASLGSV
;
A
#
# COMPACT_ATOMS: atom_id res chain seq x y z
N MET A 1 3.64 7.77 -10.71
CA MET A 1 5.10 7.63 -10.44
C MET A 1 5.43 7.28 -8.99
N ALA A 2 4.93 8.01 -7.97
CA ALA A 2 5.25 7.70 -6.57
C ALA A 2 4.77 6.30 -6.11
N GLY A 3 3.55 5.90 -6.48
CA GLY A 3 3.00 4.58 -6.14
C GLY A 3 3.74 3.41 -6.80
N THR A 4 4.09 3.52 -8.08
CA THR A 4 4.87 2.50 -8.79
C THR A 4 6.28 2.35 -8.21
N TYR A 5 6.91 3.46 -7.83
CA TYR A 5 8.18 3.44 -7.10
C TYR A 5 8.06 2.76 -5.73
N ALA A 6 7.02 3.08 -4.96
CA ALA A 6 6.76 2.46 -3.67
C ALA A 6 6.56 0.94 -3.83
N PHE A 7 5.79 0.52 -4.84
CA PHE A 7 5.60 -0.89 -5.18
C PHE A 7 6.91 -1.59 -5.57
N TYR A 8 7.71 -0.98 -6.45
CA TYR A 8 9.05 -1.47 -6.80
C TYR A 8 9.90 -1.69 -5.54
N ARG A 9 9.92 -0.72 -4.62
CA ARG A 9 10.70 -0.81 -3.37
C ARG A 9 10.19 -1.91 -2.45
N LEU A 10 8.89 -2.13 -2.38
CA LEU A 10 8.28 -3.24 -1.63
C LEU A 10 8.66 -4.59 -2.24
N ALA A 11 8.50 -4.75 -3.55
CA ALA A 11 8.81 -5.98 -4.27
C ALA A 11 10.31 -6.30 -4.23
N ALA A 12 11.18 -5.32 -4.50
CA ALA A 12 12.64 -5.49 -4.43
C ALA A 12 13.12 -5.90 -3.03
N ARG A 13 12.45 -5.41 -1.97
CA ARG A 13 12.73 -5.85 -0.59
C ARG A 13 12.23 -7.26 -0.30
N ARG A 14 11.04 -7.60 -0.79
CA ARG A 14 10.43 -8.93 -0.59
C ARG A 14 11.25 -10.04 -1.23
N PHE A 15 11.69 -9.83 -2.48
CA PHE A 15 12.45 -10.81 -3.26
C PHE A 15 13.97 -10.64 -3.14
N ARG A 16 14.45 -9.57 -2.49
CA ARG A 16 15.89 -9.20 -2.36
C ARG A 16 16.62 -9.01 -3.68
N SER A 17 15.87 -8.85 -4.77
CA SER A 17 16.38 -8.74 -6.12
C SER A 17 15.76 -7.51 -6.78
N TRP A 18 16.61 -6.58 -7.23
CA TRP A 18 16.15 -5.41 -7.98
C TRP A 18 15.46 -5.78 -9.31
N PRO A 19 15.87 -6.83 -10.07
CA PRO A 19 15.21 -7.15 -11.33
C PRO A 19 13.78 -7.64 -11.13
N LEU A 20 13.52 -8.49 -10.13
CA LEU A 20 12.15 -8.96 -9.83
C LEU A 20 11.27 -7.82 -9.27
N GLY A 21 11.87 -6.86 -8.56
CA GLY A 21 11.16 -5.65 -8.17
C GLY A 21 10.72 -4.82 -9.38
N LEU A 22 11.62 -4.65 -10.36
CA LEU A 22 11.34 -3.91 -11.59
C LEU A 22 10.30 -4.64 -12.44
N LEU A 23 10.46 -5.96 -12.61
CA LEU A 23 9.50 -6.83 -13.27
C LEU A 23 8.12 -6.67 -12.65
N GLY A 24 8.01 -6.72 -11.31
CA GLY A 24 6.74 -6.50 -10.64
C GLY A 24 6.10 -5.14 -10.95
N ALA A 25 6.90 -4.06 -10.98
CA ALA A 25 6.39 -2.73 -11.30
C ALA A 25 5.92 -2.64 -12.77
N VAL A 26 6.63 -3.28 -13.70
CA VAL A 26 6.21 -3.39 -15.11
C VAL A 26 4.92 -4.20 -15.24
N LEU A 27 4.81 -5.33 -14.55
CA LEU A 27 3.60 -6.16 -14.54
C LEU A 27 2.38 -5.41 -13.98
N LEU A 28 2.58 -4.58 -12.95
CA LEU A 28 1.52 -3.74 -12.40
C LEU A 28 1.03 -2.74 -13.47
N TRP A 29 1.95 -2.02 -14.11
CA TRP A 29 1.61 -1.01 -15.10
C TRP A 29 0.98 -1.60 -16.38
N THR A 30 1.46 -2.76 -16.82
CA THR A 30 0.97 -3.47 -18.01
C THR A 30 -0.28 -4.30 -17.77
N SER A 31 -0.81 -4.32 -16.54
CA SER A 31 -2.03 -5.07 -16.27
C SER A 31 -3.21 -4.45 -17.04
N PRO A 32 -3.93 -5.24 -17.88
CA PRO A 32 -5.02 -4.72 -18.71
C PRO A 32 -6.09 -3.98 -17.90
N ARG A 33 -6.39 -4.48 -16.70
CA ARG A 33 -7.31 -3.88 -15.74
C ARG A 33 -6.88 -2.46 -15.32
N LEU A 34 -5.64 -2.28 -14.85
CA LEU A 34 -5.16 -0.96 -14.42
C LEU A 34 -4.96 -0.01 -15.59
N PHE A 35 -4.57 -0.54 -16.75
CA PHE A 35 -4.48 0.24 -17.98
C PHE A 35 -5.86 0.77 -18.39
N ALA A 36 -6.90 -0.07 -18.40
CA ALA A 36 -8.26 0.34 -18.70
C ALA A 36 -8.80 1.37 -17.68
N GLU A 37 -8.60 1.12 -16.38
CA GLU A 37 -9.04 2.01 -15.29
C GLU A 37 -8.46 3.43 -15.43
N ALA A 38 -7.26 3.56 -16.01
CA ALA A 38 -6.63 4.86 -16.26
C ALA A 38 -7.41 5.75 -17.25
N PHE A 39 -8.18 5.16 -18.18
CA PHE A 39 -8.93 5.92 -19.19
C PHE A 39 -10.30 6.40 -18.69
N TYR A 40 -10.99 5.63 -17.85
CA TYR A 40 -12.35 5.96 -17.42
C TYR A 40 -12.45 6.38 -15.94
N ASN A 41 -11.50 6.00 -15.08
CA ASN A 41 -11.61 6.19 -13.63
C ASN A 41 -10.26 6.47 -12.97
N TYR A 42 -9.76 7.69 -13.19
CA TYR A 42 -8.47 8.12 -12.68
C TYR A 42 -8.37 8.11 -11.14
N LYS A 43 -9.48 8.35 -10.42
CA LYS A 43 -9.47 8.41 -8.95
C LYS A 43 -9.06 7.10 -8.30
N ASP A 44 -9.40 5.95 -8.90
CA ASP A 44 -9.05 4.65 -8.33
C ASP A 44 -7.56 4.31 -8.55
N LEU A 45 -6.98 4.77 -9.65
CA LEU A 45 -5.54 4.66 -9.88
C LEU A 45 -4.74 5.59 -8.94
N VAL A 46 -5.23 6.80 -8.70
CA VAL A 46 -4.65 7.73 -7.72
C VAL A 46 -4.75 7.16 -6.31
N PHE A 47 -5.90 6.58 -5.96
CA PHE A 47 -6.10 5.88 -4.69
C PHE A 47 -5.12 4.72 -4.53
N LEU A 48 -4.96 3.86 -5.55
CA LEU A 48 -3.97 2.77 -5.53
C LEU A 48 -2.54 3.29 -5.31
N ALA A 49 -2.18 4.42 -5.91
CA ALA A 49 -0.86 5.02 -5.75
C ALA A 49 -0.61 5.49 -4.31
N PHE A 50 -1.56 6.18 -3.69
CA PHE A 50 -1.45 6.58 -2.28
C PHE A 50 -1.54 5.39 -1.34
N PHE A 51 -2.36 4.38 -1.65
CA PHE A 51 -2.48 3.17 -0.86
C PHE A 51 -1.18 2.37 -0.83
N THR A 52 -0.57 2.14 -1.99
CA THR A 52 0.76 1.48 -2.09
C THR A 52 1.85 2.27 -1.40
N LEU A 53 1.81 3.62 -1.49
CA LEU A 53 2.71 4.49 -0.74
C LEU A 53 2.48 4.39 0.78
N GLY A 54 1.23 4.32 1.22
CA GLY A 54 0.83 4.13 2.62
C GLY A 54 1.34 2.82 3.21
N ILE A 55 1.23 1.72 2.45
CA ILE A 55 1.83 0.43 2.84
C ILE A 55 3.36 0.54 2.91
N TYR A 56 3.99 1.20 1.94
CA TYR A 56 5.44 1.38 1.96
C TYR A 56 5.89 2.19 3.18
N THR A 57 5.27 3.34 3.47
CA THR A 57 5.61 4.15 4.64
C THR A 57 5.32 3.42 5.95
N LEU A 58 4.23 2.64 6.02
CA LEU A 58 3.93 1.76 7.16
C LEU A 58 5.06 0.75 7.41
N THR A 59 5.52 0.02 6.37
CA THR A 59 6.64 -0.92 6.55
C THR A 59 7.92 -0.22 7.02
N ARG A 60 8.16 1.03 6.61
CA ARG A 60 9.30 1.82 7.10
C ARG A 60 9.13 2.23 8.55
N LEU A 61 7.93 2.64 8.93
CA LEU A 61 7.57 3.03 10.30
C LEU A 61 7.75 1.87 11.27
N LEU A 62 7.28 0.67 10.92
CA LEU A 62 7.41 -0.53 11.77
C LEU A 62 8.87 -0.97 11.93
N LEU A 63 9.67 -0.91 10.85
CA LEU A 63 11.08 -1.33 10.89
C LEU A 63 11.99 -0.34 11.62
N ARG A 64 11.74 0.97 11.45
CA ARG A 64 12.53 2.04 12.05
C ARG A 64 11.59 3.17 12.47
N PRO A 65 10.94 3.05 13.65
CA PRO A 65 10.02 4.06 14.11
C PRO A 65 10.73 5.41 14.24
N SER A 66 10.27 6.40 13.48
CA SER A 66 10.81 7.75 13.52
C SER A 66 9.72 8.76 13.19
N TRP A 67 9.87 9.98 13.69
CA TRP A 67 8.93 11.07 13.45
C TRP A 67 8.77 11.37 11.94
N ARG A 68 9.85 11.26 11.16
CA ARG A 68 9.82 11.45 9.70
C ARG A 68 8.94 10.43 9.00
N TRP A 69 9.04 9.15 9.39
CA TRP A 69 8.20 8.09 8.83
C TRP A 69 6.77 8.19 9.33
N ALA A 70 6.54 8.67 10.55
CA ALA A 70 5.20 8.93 11.06
C ALA A 70 4.50 10.02 10.25
N LEU A 71 5.17 11.15 10.00
CA LEU A 71 4.62 12.23 9.18
C LEU A 71 4.43 11.83 7.71
N ALA A 72 5.41 11.13 7.13
CA ALA A 72 5.28 10.62 5.76
C ALA A 72 4.13 9.60 5.63
N HIS A 73 3.91 8.79 6.67
CA HIS A 73 2.80 7.85 6.72
C HIS A 73 1.46 8.58 6.90
N ALA A 74 1.38 9.54 7.82
CA ALA A 74 0.22 10.40 8.03
C ALA A 74 -0.21 11.12 6.74
N LEU A 75 0.74 11.71 6.01
CA LEU A 75 0.48 12.35 4.72
C LEU A 75 -0.06 11.36 3.69
N ALA A 76 0.55 10.18 3.58
CA ALA A 76 0.10 9.14 2.65
C ALA A 76 -1.29 8.60 3.01
N THR A 77 -1.59 8.40 4.29
CA THR A 77 -2.90 7.92 4.74
C THR A 77 -3.97 8.99 4.61
N GLY A 78 -3.67 10.25 4.93
CA GLY A 78 -4.62 11.35 4.77
C GLY A 78 -4.99 11.54 3.31
N ALA A 79 -3.99 11.66 2.43
CA ALA A 79 -4.22 11.75 0.99
C ALA A 79 -5.00 10.55 0.42
N ALA A 80 -4.78 9.33 0.94
CA ALA A 80 -5.56 8.16 0.53
C ALA A 80 -7.03 8.25 0.97
N VAL A 81 -7.31 8.75 2.18
CA VAL A 81 -8.66 8.96 2.71
C VAL A 81 -9.39 10.06 1.92
N ASP A 82 -8.68 11.14 1.57
CA ASP A 82 -9.25 12.28 0.84
C ASP A 82 -9.65 11.91 -0.59
N VAL A 83 -8.83 11.09 -1.27
CA VAL A 83 -9.17 10.59 -2.61
C VAL A 83 -10.34 9.61 -2.55
N ARG A 84 -10.38 8.76 -1.52
CA ARG A 84 -11.46 7.79 -1.33
C ARG A 84 -11.60 7.42 0.14
N THR A 85 -12.81 7.52 0.68
CA THR A 85 -13.12 7.24 2.09
C THR A 85 -12.67 5.84 2.56
N MET A 86 -12.58 4.86 1.64
CA MET A 86 -12.04 3.52 1.92
C MET A 86 -10.55 3.51 2.27
N GLY A 87 -9.82 4.61 2.10
CA GLY A 87 -8.47 4.81 2.62
C GLY A 87 -8.38 4.64 4.14
N VAL A 88 -9.51 4.71 4.86
CA VAL A 88 -9.59 4.39 6.30
C VAL A 88 -9.07 2.98 6.62
N LEU A 89 -9.08 2.05 5.66
CA LEU A 89 -8.46 0.74 5.79
C LEU A 89 -6.97 0.82 6.16
N LEU A 90 -6.24 1.84 5.70
CA LEU A 90 -4.83 2.02 6.08
C LEU A 90 -4.69 2.31 7.57
N LEU A 91 -5.58 3.10 8.18
CA LEU A 91 -5.56 3.31 9.63
C LEU A 91 -5.71 1.97 10.35
N GLY A 92 -6.67 1.14 9.91
CA GLY A 92 -6.88 -0.21 10.44
C GLY A 92 -5.62 -1.08 10.34
N PHE A 93 -4.96 -1.11 9.18
CA PHE A 93 -3.70 -1.84 9.00
C PHE A 93 -2.58 -1.29 9.89
N THR A 94 -2.48 0.02 10.04
CA THR A 94 -1.45 0.64 10.87
C THR A 94 -1.59 0.23 12.33
N PHE A 95 -2.79 0.29 12.90
CA PHE A 95 -3.02 -0.16 14.27
C PHE A 95 -2.83 -1.66 14.44
N PHE A 96 -3.32 -2.46 13.48
CA PHE A 96 -3.16 -3.91 13.52
C PHE A 96 -1.69 -4.34 13.53
N PHE A 97 -0.90 -3.86 12.56
CA PHE A 97 0.51 -4.23 12.45
C PHE A 97 1.37 -3.58 13.55
N ALA A 98 1.05 -2.36 13.99
CA ALA A 98 1.75 -1.76 15.11
C ALA A 98 1.47 -2.49 16.43
N GLY A 99 0.24 -2.96 16.66
CA GLY A 99 -0.10 -3.81 17.80
C GLY A 99 0.68 -5.13 17.80
N LEU A 100 0.80 -5.76 16.62
CA LEU A 100 1.61 -6.97 16.45
C LEU A 100 3.09 -6.72 16.74
N GLU A 101 3.66 -5.61 16.25
CA GLU A 101 5.05 -5.25 16.49
C GLU A 101 5.30 -4.90 17.96
N LEU A 102 4.34 -4.23 18.62
CA LEU A 102 4.39 -3.93 20.06
C LEU A 102 4.42 -5.21 20.89
N TRP A 103 3.67 -6.24 20.49
CA TRP A 103 3.69 -7.55 21.11
C TRP A 103 5.05 -8.25 20.97
N HIS A 104 5.58 -8.33 19.74
CA HIS A 104 6.75 -9.15 19.42
C HIS A 104 8.10 -8.47 19.69
N ARG A 105 8.20 -7.14 19.64
CA ARG A 105 9.46 -6.41 19.76
C ARG A 105 9.43 -5.35 20.86
N PRO A 106 9.70 -5.73 22.13
CA PRO A 106 9.68 -4.78 23.24
C PRO A 106 10.66 -3.61 23.09
N ALA A 107 11.79 -3.83 22.41
CA ALA A 107 12.83 -2.82 22.20
C ALA A 107 12.38 -1.59 21.38
N VAL A 108 11.38 -1.74 20.49
CA VAL A 108 10.90 -0.64 19.64
C VAL A 108 9.59 -0.02 20.14
N ARG A 109 9.08 -0.44 21.31
CA ARG A 109 7.78 0.00 21.85
C ARG A 109 7.70 1.50 22.07
N ARG A 110 8.62 2.08 22.84
CA ARG A 110 8.64 3.53 23.12
C ARG A 110 8.68 4.38 21.85
N PRO A 111 9.63 4.18 20.92
CA PRO A 111 9.67 5.02 19.71
C PRO A 111 8.48 4.76 18.78
N LEU A 112 7.91 3.56 18.74
CA LEU A 112 6.70 3.28 17.97
C LEU A 112 5.46 3.97 18.54
N LEU A 113 5.27 3.95 19.86
CA LEU A 113 4.15 4.66 20.51
C LEU A 113 4.24 6.17 20.31
N LEU A 114 5.43 6.76 20.44
CA LEU A 114 5.64 8.18 20.15
C LEU A 114 5.35 8.51 18.68
N ALA A 115 5.75 7.62 17.76
CA ALA A 115 5.48 7.79 16.34
C ALA A 115 3.97 7.66 16.03
N LEU A 116 3.25 6.76 16.68
CA LEU A 116 1.78 6.62 16.57
C LEU A 116 1.04 7.82 17.15
N LEU A 117 1.51 8.34 18.29
CA LEU A 117 0.97 9.52 18.94
C LEU A 117 1.12 10.76 18.05
N LEU A 118 2.22 10.87 17.30
CA LEU A 118 2.39 11.92 16.28
C LEU A 118 1.56 11.65 15.01
N TYR A 119 1.46 10.39 14.60
CA TYR A 119 0.76 9.98 13.38
C TYR A 119 -0.73 10.34 13.40
N LEU A 120 -1.44 10.03 14.50
CA LEU A 120 -2.88 10.27 14.62
C LEU A 120 -3.30 11.73 14.35
N PRO A 121 -2.80 12.73 15.09
CA PRO A 121 -3.16 14.13 14.85
C PRO A 121 -2.65 14.62 13.49
N ALA A 122 -1.48 14.17 13.03
CA ALA A 122 -0.97 14.56 11.72
C ALA A 122 -1.85 14.03 10.58
N ALA A 123 -2.32 12.78 10.67
CA ALA A 123 -3.19 12.18 9.68
C ALA A 123 -4.56 12.87 9.67
N ALA A 124 -5.13 13.16 10.84
CA ALA A 124 -6.36 13.92 10.97
C ALA A 124 -6.23 15.32 10.37
N ALA A 125 -5.12 16.02 10.63
CA ALA A 125 -4.86 17.34 10.06
C ALA A 125 -4.79 17.31 8.53
N VAL A 126 -4.13 16.31 7.94
CA VAL A 126 -4.10 16.14 6.48
C VAL A 126 -5.51 15.91 5.92
N VAL A 127 -6.30 15.03 6.54
CA VAL A 127 -7.67 14.74 6.09
C VAL A 127 -8.56 15.97 6.15
N VAL A 128 -8.53 16.70 7.27
CA VAL A 128 -9.31 17.94 7.40
C VAL A 128 -8.85 18.97 6.38
N ALA A 129 -7.54 19.14 6.17
CA ALA A 129 -7.02 20.07 5.17
C ALA A 129 -7.41 19.69 3.72
N GLY A 130 -7.42 18.40 3.40
CA GLY A 130 -7.72 17.88 2.06
C GLY A 130 -9.21 17.85 1.71
N TRP A 131 -10.10 17.92 2.72
CA TRP A 131 -11.53 17.80 2.52
C TRP A 131 -12.29 19.02 3.11
N PRO A 132 -12.60 20.04 2.29
CA PRO A 132 -13.25 21.27 2.75
C PRO A 132 -14.57 21.07 3.49
N TYR A 133 -15.30 20.00 3.16
CA TYR A 133 -16.53 19.60 3.84
C TYR A 133 -16.33 19.34 5.35
N LEU A 134 -15.11 19.01 5.78
CA LEU A 134 -14.77 18.78 7.18
C LEU A 134 -14.44 20.06 7.95
N TRP A 135 -14.33 21.23 7.30
CA TRP A 135 -13.82 22.44 7.97
C TRP A 135 -14.79 23.03 8.99
N GLU A 136 -16.09 22.94 8.75
CA GLU A 136 -17.11 23.46 9.68
C GLU A 136 -17.20 22.58 10.93
N GLN A 137 -17.35 21.27 10.74
CA GLN A 137 -17.46 20.30 11.82
C GLN A 137 -16.77 18.97 11.45
N PRO A 138 -15.47 18.81 11.74
CA PRO A 138 -14.68 17.68 11.26
C PRO A 138 -15.24 16.31 11.67
N VAL A 139 -15.66 16.17 12.93
CA VAL A 139 -16.06 14.87 13.48
C VAL A 139 -17.45 14.46 12.99
N THR A 140 -18.42 15.38 13.02
CA THR A 140 -19.81 15.10 12.63
C THR A 140 -19.93 14.87 11.13
N HIS A 141 -19.27 15.68 10.30
CA HIS A 141 -19.27 15.52 8.85
C HIS A 141 -18.55 14.25 8.40
N PHE A 142 -17.45 13.87 9.06
CA PHE A 142 -16.77 12.61 8.76
C PHE A 142 -17.68 11.40 9.06
N LEU A 143 -18.34 11.40 10.21
CA LEU A 143 -19.25 10.32 10.59
C LEU A 143 -20.49 10.26 9.68
N ALA A 144 -21.05 11.41 9.32
CA ALA A 144 -22.18 11.51 8.39
C ALA A 144 -21.80 10.99 6.99
N ALA A 145 -20.61 11.33 6.49
CA ALA A 145 -20.10 10.81 5.22
C ALA A 145 -19.91 9.29 5.28
N PHE A 146 -19.31 8.78 6.35
CA PHE A 146 -19.10 7.34 6.54
C PHE A 146 -20.43 6.55 6.59
N GLN A 147 -21.42 7.05 7.32
CA GLN A 147 -22.75 6.42 7.40
C GLN A 147 -23.49 6.46 6.06
N SER A 148 -23.35 7.56 5.31
CA SER A 148 -23.96 7.72 3.99
C SER A 148 -23.42 6.69 3.00
N PHE A 149 -22.11 6.40 3.03
CA PHE A 149 -21.51 5.33 2.23
C PHE A 149 -22.04 3.94 2.61
N SER A 150 -22.21 3.64 3.90
CA SER A 150 -22.75 2.35 4.34
C SER A 150 -24.21 2.14 3.91
N ARG A 151 -24.98 3.22 3.74
CA ARG A 151 -26.39 3.19 3.34
C ARG A 151 -26.59 3.44 1.85
N TYR A 152 -25.52 3.63 1.09
CA TYR A 152 -25.59 3.92 -0.34
C TYR A 152 -26.13 2.72 -1.11
N ARG A 153 -27.44 2.70 -1.30
CA ARG A 153 -28.21 1.64 -1.94
C ARG A 153 -28.43 1.97 -3.42
N SER A 154 -27.35 1.96 -4.20
CA SER A 154 -27.45 2.07 -5.66
C SER A 154 -28.04 0.77 -6.24
N ASP A 155 -29.21 0.86 -6.87
CA ASP A 155 -29.80 -0.20 -7.70
C ASP A 155 -29.14 -0.22 -9.08
N MET A 156 -27.80 -0.38 -9.10
CA MET A 156 -27.06 -0.53 -10.33
C MET A 156 -27.25 -1.94 -10.89
N LEU A 157 -27.38 -2.03 -12.21
CA LEU A 157 -27.39 -3.29 -12.93
C LEU A 157 -25.99 -3.55 -13.49
N VAL A 158 -25.55 -4.80 -13.41
CA VAL A 158 -24.30 -5.26 -14.02
C VAL A 158 -24.59 -6.32 -15.05
N GLN A 159 -23.84 -6.30 -16.15
CA GLN A 159 -23.93 -7.33 -17.17
C GLN A 159 -23.17 -8.56 -16.70
N TYR A 160 -23.87 -9.65 -16.45
CA TYR A 160 -23.30 -10.94 -16.05
C TYR A 160 -23.94 -12.06 -16.85
N TRP A 161 -23.13 -12.85 -17.58
CA TRP A 161 -23.61 -13.97 -18.39
C TRP A 161 -24.69 -13.58 -19.42
N GLY A 162 -24.58 -12.38 -19.98
CA GLY A 162 -25.54 -11.87 -20.96
C GLY A 162 -26.85 -11.32 -20.36
N GLN A 163 -27.02 -11.38 -19.04
CA GLN A 163 -28.17 -10.80 -18.34
C GLN A 163 -27.77 -9.58 -17.50
N GLN A 164 -28.72 -8.66 -17.30
CA GLN A 164 -28.56 -7.56 -16.37
C GLN A 164 -29.01 -7.99 -14.98
N ILE A 165 -28.07 -8.17 -14.08
CA ILE A 165 -28.33 -8.59 -12.70
C ILE A 165 -28.14 -7.38 -11.78
N SER A 166 -29.02 -7.22 -10.80
CA SER A 166 -28.84 -6.19 -9.78
C SER A 166 -27.59 -6.47 -8.94
N VAL A 167 -26.85 -5.41 -8.60
CA VAL A 167 -25.72 -5.48 -7.66
C VAL A 167 -26.14 -6.03 -6.28
N ARG A 168 -27.43 -6.01 -5.95
CA ARG A 168 -27.95 -6.58 -4.70
C ARG A 168 -28.11 -8.10 -4.72
N SER A 169 -28.23 -8.71 -5.90
CA SER A 169 -28.49 -10.14 -6.08
C SER A 169 -27.34 -10.85 -6.80
N LEU A 170 -26.11 -10.38 -6.58
CA LEU A 170 -24.90 -10.94 -7.17
C LEU A 170 -24.63 -12.36 -6.63
N PRO A 171 -24.43 -13.35 -7.51
CA PRO A 171 -24.07 -14.69 -7.06
C PRO A 171 -22.65 -14.71 -6.50
N TRP A 172 -22.38 -15.63 -5.56
CA TRP A 172 -21.07 -15.73 -4.87
C TRP A 172 -19.88 -15.88 -5.82
N HIS A 173 -20.09 -16.50 -6.98
CA HIS A 173 -19.04 -16.75 -7.97
C HIS A 173 -18.79 -15.56 -8.91
N TYR A 174 -19.55 -14.47 -8.80
CA TYR A 174 -19.34 -13.26 -9.61
C TYR A 174 -17.93 -12.71 -9.44
N VAL A 175 -17.49 -12.48 -8.20
CA VAL A 175 -16.19 -11.84 -7.91
C VAL A 175 -15.02 -12.68 -8.44
N PRO A 176 -14.92 -14.00 -8.15
CA PRO A 176 -13.86 -14.84 -8.70
C PRO A 176 -13.87 -14.89 -10.24
N VAL A 177 -15.04 -15.07 -10.86
CA VAL A 177 -15.17 -15.15 -12.32
C VAL A 177 -14.74 -13.84 -12.96
N TRP A 178 -15.21 -12.72 -12.44
CA TRP A 178 -14.89 -11.41 -12.99
C TRP A 178 -13.41 -11.06 -12.80
N LEU A 179 -12.80 -11.49 -11.69
CA LEU A 179 -11.36 -11.38 -11.50
C LEU A 179 -10.59 -12.20 -12.55
N LEU A 180 -10.97 -13.46 -12.79
CA LEU A 180 -10.30 -14.32 -13.77
C LEU A 180 -10.44 -13.83 -15.22
N ILE A 181 -11.58 -13.25 -15.57
CA ILE A 181 -11.81 -12.68 -16.90
C ILE A 181 -10.98 -11.40 -17.09
N THR A 182 -10.83 -10.58 -16.04
CA THR A 182 -10.15 -9.28 -16.14
C THR A 182 -8.65 -9.32 -15.86
N THR A 183 -8.13 -10.44 -15.35
CA THR A 183 -6.70 -10.62 -15.07
C THR A 183 -6.07 -11.58 -16.08
N PRO A 184 -4.92 -11.25 -16.67
CA PRO A 184 -4.22 -12.15 -17.58
C PRO A 184 -3.94 -13.51 -16.95
N VAL A 185 -4.17 -14.59 -17.71
CA VAL A 185 -3.96 -15.98 -17.24
C VAL A 185 -2.55 -16.18 -16.68
N ALA A 186 -1.54 -15.59 -17.30
CA ALA A 186 -0.16 -15.64 -16.81
C ALA A 186 -0.02 -15.16 -15.36
N TYR A 187 -0.75 -14.11 -14.97
CA TYR A 187 -0.68 -13.55 -13.61
C TYR A 187 -1.36 -14.47 -12.61
N SER A 188 -2.50 -15.06 -12.99
CA SER A 188 -3.22 -16.04 -12.19
C SER A 188 -2.40 -17.32 -11.96
N LEU A 189 -1.68 -17.80 -12.98
CA LEU A 189 -0.79 -18.96 -12.86
C LEU A 189 0.41 -18.65 -11.95
N LEU A 190 1.05 -17.49 -12.11
CA LEU A 190 2.15 -17.06 -11.24
C LEU A 190 1.69 -16.90 -9.78
N PHE A 191 0.50 -16.35 -9.58
CA PHE A 191 -0.12 -16.26 -8.26
C PHE A 191 -0.34 -17.65 -7.65
N GLY A 192 -0.92 -18.58 -8.41
CA GLY A 192 -1.12 -19.97 -7.99
C GLY A 192 0.19 -20.67 -7.61
N ALA A 193 1.21 -20.57 -8.45
CA ALA A 193 2.54 -21.11 -8.16
C ALA A 193 3.15 -20.50 -6.89
N GLY A 194 2.97 -19.18 -6.69
CA GLY A 194 3.37 -18.47 -5.48
C GLY A 194 2.68 -19.02 -4.22
N VAL A 195 1.37 -19.20 -4.26
CA VAL A 195 0.58 -19.75 -3.13
C VAL A 195 1.01 -21.19 -2.82
N ILE A 196 1.16 -22.04 -3.84
CA ILE A 196 1.60 -23.44 -3.66
C ILE A 196 3.00 -23.48 -3.04
N SER A 197 3.93 -22.66 -3.54
CA SER A 197 5.30 -22.61 -2.99
C SER A 197 5.32 -22.15 -1.52
N LEU A 198 4.46 -21.20 -1.15
CA LEU A 198 4.31 -20.73 0.22
C LEU A 198 3.70 -21.80 1.11
N ALA A 199 2.62 -22.46 0.68
CA ALA A 199 1.98 -23.55 1.42
C ALA A 199 2.96 -24.73 1.62
N ALA A 200 3.74 -25.07 0.59
CA ALA A 200 4.78 -26.09 0.67
C ALA A 200 5.93 -25.67 1.61
N ALA A 201 6.26 -24.38 1.71
CA ALA A 201 7.27 -23.91 2.66
C ALA A 201 6.78 -24.01 4.11
N VAL A 202 5.53 -23.59 4.37
CA VAL A 202 4.91 -23.64 5.70
C VAL A 202 4.73 -25.09 6.19
N SER A 203 4.22 -25.98 5.33
CA SER A 203 4.00 -27.40 5.66
C SER A 203 5.30 -28.17 5.93
N ARG A 204 6.42 -27.79 5.32
CA ARG A 204 7.72 -28.44 5.54
C ARG A 204 8.40 -28.09 6.86
N GLY A 205 7.74 -27.35 7.76
CA GLY A 205 8.33 -26.95 9.04
C GLY A 205 9.58 -26.08 8.90
N ARG A 206 9.90 -25.65 7.67
CA ARG A 206 10.67 -24.44 7.41
C ARG A 206 9.75 -23.31 7.83
N GLY A 207 9.64 -23.14 9.15
CA GLY A 207 9.18 -21.90 9.75
C GLY A 207 9.86 -20.79 8.98
N MET A 208 9.17 -19.66 8.82
CA MET A 208 9.73 -18.44 8.26
C MET A 208 11.00 -18.12 9.03
N ALA A 209 12.12 -18.77 8.68
CA ALA A 209 13.44 -18.48 9.14
C ALA A 209 13.53 -17.06 8.68
N ALA A 210 13.48 -16.16 9.66
CA ALA A 210 13.59 -14.74 9.49
C ALA A 210 14.89 -14.58 8.72
N HIS A 211 14.79 -14.58 7.40
CA HIS A 211 15.94 -14.43 6.55
C HIS A 211 16.35 -13.01 6.92
N PRO A 212 17.50 -12.82 7.60
CA PRO A 212 17.69 -11.64 8.42
C PRO A 212 17.53 -10.45 7.51
N LEU A 213 16.68 -9.51 7.94
CA LEU A 213 16.47 -8.21 7.31
C LEU A 213 17.78 -7.40 7.42
N ARG A 214 18.86 -7.89 6.80
CA ARG A 214 20.12 -7.20 6.66
C ARG A 214 19.82 -6.04 5.71
N PRO A 215 20.12 -4.78 6.09
CA PRO A 215 19.92 -3.65 5.20
C PRO A 215 20.63 -3.93 3.85
N PRO A 216 20.09 -3.44 2.73
CA PRO A 216 20.70 -3.65 1.43
C PRO A 216 22.17 -3.23 1.49
N GLY A 217 23.04 -4.07 0.95
CA GLY A 217 24.49 -3.84 0.95
C GLY A 217 24.88 -2.50 0.33
N PRO A 218 26.10 -2.01 0.62
CA PRO A 218 26.55 -0.65 0.28
C PRO A 218 26.44 -0.28 -1.21
N ALA A 219 26.34 -1.26 -2.11
CA ALA A 219 26.13 -1.05 -3.54
C ALA A 219 24.81 -0.32 -3.88
N VAL A 220 23.70 -0.60 -3.16
CA VAL A 220 22.41 0.06 -3.40
C VAL A 220 22.39 1.50 -2.84
N ARG A 221 23.26 1.80 -1.87
CA ARG A 221 23.43 3.15 -1.33
C ARG A 221 24.08 4.10 -2.34
N ARG A 222 25.01 3.60 -3.16
CA ARG A 222 25.71 4.41 -4.18
C ARG A 222 24.81 4.80 -5.35
N LEU A 223 23.93 3.91 -5.82
CA LEU A 223 23.03 4.24 -6.93
C LEU A 223 21.92 5.23 -6.55
N VAL A 224 21.41 5.20 -5.31
CA VAL A 224 20.36 6.13 -4.89
C VAL A 224 20.91 7.51 -4.52
N PHE A 225 22.14 7.59 -4.01
CA PHE A 225 22.78 8.90 -3.73
C PHE A 225 23.26 9.61 -4.99
N CYS A 226 23.65 8.88 -6.03
CA CYS A 226 24.10 9.48 -7.29
C CYS A 226 22.97 10.14 -8.10
N SER A 227 21.70 9.82 -7.82
CA SER A 227 20.54 10.40 -8.50
C SER A 227 19.90 11.61 -7.79
N ILE A 228 20.30 11.92 -6.55
CA ILE A 228 19.63 12.96 -5.71
C ILE A 228 20.62 14.05 -5.21
N GLY A 229 21.92 13.89 -5.40
CA GLY A 229 22.90 14.94 -5.07
C GLY A 229 23.91 15.09 -6.20
N GLY A 230 24.01 16.30 -6.74
CA GLY A 230 25.03 16.67 -7.71
C GLY A 230 26.43 16.29 -7.22
N CYS A 231 27.32 16.06 -8.19
CA CYS A 231 28.75 15.88 -8.03
C CYS A 231 29.31 16.73 -6.89
N CYS A 232 29.79 16.08 -5.83
CA CYS A 232 30.80 16.68 -4.97
C CYS A 232 32.06 15.83 -5.15
N ALA A 233 33.04 16.45 -5.79
CA ALA A 233 34.30 15.87 -6.20
C ALA A 233 35.04 15.22 -5.02
N ALA A 234 35.61 14.05 -5.29
CA ALA A 234 36.62 13.45 -4.43
C ALA A 234 37.96 14.18 -4.67
N SER A 235 38.48 14.87 -3.66
CA SER A 235 39.92 15.03 -3.48
C SER A 235 40.33 14.19 -2.26
N LEU A 236 40.77 12.96 -2.54
CA LEU A 236 41.55 12.16 -1.61
C LEU A 236 43.01 12.59 -1.82
N GLY A 237 43.57 13.23 -0.80
CA GLY A 237 44.99 13.53 -0.72
C GLY A 237 45.81 12.24 -0.74
N SER A 238 46.78 12.20 -1.64
CA SER A 238 47.91 11.28 -1.62
C SER A 238 48.96 11.76 -0.60
N VAL A 239 49.77 10.79 -0.17
CA VAL A 239 51.14 10.91 0.39
C VAL A 239 51.87 12.17 -0.05
#